data_AF-A0A954VNJ1-F1
#
_entry.id   AF-A0A954VNJ1-F1
#
_cell.length_a   1.000
_cell.length_b   1.000
_cell.length_c   1.000
_cell.angle_alpha   90.00
_cell.angle_beta   90.00
_cell.angle_gamma   90.00
#
_symmetry.space_group_name_H-M   'P 1'
#
loop_
_entity.id
_entity.type
_entity.pdbx_description
1 polymer ?
#
loop_
_entity_poly.entity_id
_entity_poly.type
_entity_poly.pdbx_seq_one_letter_code
_entity_poly.pdbx_strand_id
1 'polypeptide(L)'
;RLVARALSGEEAIPEVAVPYYRYVVGLLGATDAAFFVLFAFIAKYPFYDGAKWAHLALSAGLLTWFILDSAFSISVGAGFNILCVNIPCLLLLGIPLILTVRHFYPARH
;
A
#
# COMPACT_ATOMS: atom_id res chain seq x y z
N ARG A 1 18.50 11.91 1.70
CA ARG A 1 19.58 11.27 2.48
C ARG A 1 19.22 9.84 2.85
N LEU A 2 18.11 9.57 3.58
CA LEU A 2 17.71 8.19 3.91
C LEU A 2 17.48 7.31 2.65
N VAL A 3 16.72 7.82 1.67
CA VAL A 3 16.42 7.09 0.43
C VAL A 3 17.66 6.85 -0.45
N ALA A 4 18.51 7.86 -0.64
CA ALA A 4 19.78 7.71 -1.36
C ALA A 4 20.66 6.63 -0.71
N ARG A 5 20.79 6.69 0.62
CA ARG A 5 21.61 5.73 1.36
C ARG A 5 21.04 4.33 1.32
N ALA A 6 19.71 4.20 1.37
CA ALA A 6 19.02 2.92 1.34
C ALA A 6 19.04 2.26 -0.05
N LEU A 7 19.06 3.04 -1.14
CA LEU A 7 18.96 2.51 -2.51
C LEU A 7 20.32 2.38 -3.20
N SER A 8 21.20 3.37 -3.07
CA SER A 8 22.48 3.41 -3.79
C SER A 8 23.71 3.38 -2.88
N GLY A 9 23.52 3.39 -1.56
CA GLY A 9 24.61 3.54 -0.60
C GLY A 9 25.21 4.96 -0.57
N GLU A 10 24.69 5.89 -1.37
CA GLU A 10 25.16 7.27 -1.42
C GLU A 10 24.50 8.14 -0.36
N GLU A 11 25.21 9.16 0.13
CA GLU A 11 24.67 10.06 1.15
C GLU A 11 23.59 11.03 0.60
N ALA A 12 23.62 11.29 -0.71
CA ALA A 12 22.76 12.25 -1.38
C ALA A 12 22.34 11.76 -2.77
N ILE A 13 21.22 12.30 -3.27
CA ILE A 13 20.81 12.12 -4.66
C ILE A 13 21.62 13.12 -5.49
N PRO A 14 22.22 12.73 -6.63
CA PRO A 14 22.91 13.66 -7.53
C PRO A 14 22.01 14.85 -7.89
N GLU A 15 22.56 16.08 -7.93
CA GLU A 15 21.75 17.30 -8.13
C GLU A 15 20.90 17.24 -9.41
N VAL A 16 21.46 16.68 -10.49
CA VAL A 16 20.77 16.48 -11.78
C VAL A 16 19.52 15.60 -11.66
N ALA A 17 19.47 14.68 -10.69
CA ALA A 17 18.36 13.76 -10.48
C ALA A 17 17.29 14.28 -9.51
N VAL A 18 17.53 15.39 -8.81
CA VAL A 18 16.61 15.95 -7.82
C VAL A 18 15.24 16.34 -8.41
N PRO A 19 15.14 17.02 -9.57
CA PRO A 19 13.83 17.35 -10.15
C PRO A 19 13.03 16.10 -10.52
N TYR A 20 13.70 15.10 -11.11
CA TYR A 20 13.08 13.83 -11.48
C TYR A 20 12.57 13.07 -10.25
N TYR A 21 13.40 12.98 -9.20
CA TYR A 21 13.00 12.36 -7.93
C TYR A 21 11.76 13.04 -7.33
N ARG A 22 11.73 14.38 -7.29
CA ARG A 22 10.57 15.13 -6.78
C ARG A 22 9.31 14.89 -7.60
N TYR A 23 9.43 14.84 -8.92
CA TYR A 23 8.31 14.54 -9.81
C TYR A 23 7.74 13.15 -9.53
N VAL A 24 8.59 12.12 -9.48
CA VAL A 24 8.16 10.73 -9.24
C VAL A 24 7.51 10.59 -7.86
N VAL A 25 8.15 11.10 -6.80
CA VAL A 25 7.59 11.04 -5.44
C VAL A 25 6.28 11.82 -5.32
N GLY A 26 6.16 12.97 -5.99
CA GLY A 26 4.91 13.73 -6.04
C GLY A 26 3.77 12.96 -6.70
N LEU A 27 4.03 12.32 -7.84
CA LEU A 27 3.04 11.51 -8.55
C LEU A 27 2.62 10.27 -7.75
N LEU A 28 3.58 9.60 -7.10
CA LEU A 28 3.31 8.47 -6.21
C LEU A 28 2.44 8.90 -5.04
N GLY A 29 2.80 9.98 -4.35
CA GLY A 29 2.01 10.50 -3.22
C GLY A 29 0.58 10.90 -3.60
N ALA A 30 0.38 11.49 -4.79
CA ALA A 30 -0.96 11.80 -5.29
C ALA A 30 -1.80 10.53 -5.55
N THR A 31 -1.18 9.50 -6.12
CA THR A 31 -1.84 8.22 -6.41
C THR A 31 -2.19 7.47 -5.12
N ASP A 32 -1.27 7.44 -4.15
CA ASP A 32 -1.52 6.84 -2.83
C ASP A 32 -2.64 7.56 -2.08
N ALA A 33 -2.63 8.90 -2.10
CA ALA A 33 -3.70 9.69 -1.49
C ALA A 33 -5.07 9.35 -2.11
N ALA A 34 -5.15 9.28 -3.44
CA ALA A 34 -6.37 8.89 -4.14
C ALA A 34 -6.80 7.45 -3.80
N PHE A 35 -5.86 6.51 -3.75
CA PHE A 35 -6.11 5.14 -3.33
C PHE A 35 -6.72 5.07 -1.93
N PHE A 36 -6.14 5.75 -0.93
CA PHE A 36 -6.66 5.72 0.44
C PHE A 36 -7.98 6.46 0.61
N VAL A 37 -8.22 7.54 -0.15
CA VAL A 37 -9.54 8.18 -0.18
C VAL A 37 -10.61 7.22 -0.71
N LEU A 38 -10.31 6.51 -1.81
CA LEU A 38 -11.22 5.49 -2.35
C LEU A 38 -11.40 4.32 -1.38
N PHE A 39 -10.31 3.84 -0.78
CA PHE A 39 -10.34 2.78 0.24
C PHE A 39 -11.25 3.18 1.40
N ALA A 40 -11.14 4.41 1.90
CA ALA A 40 -11.96 4.93 2.98
C ALA A 40 -13.45 4.99 2.60
N PHE A 41 -13.79 5.42 1.38
CA PHE A 41 -15.19 5.42 0.93
C PHE A 41 -15.76 4.02 0.76
N ILE A 42 -14.99 3.08 0.20
CA ILE A 42 -15.42 1.67 0.10
C ILE A 42 -15.59 1.06 1.51
N ALA A 43 -14.67 1.37 2.44
CA ALA A 43 -14.77 0.92 3.83
C ALA A 43 -15.99 1.52 4.55
N LYS A 44 -16.29 2.80 4.33
CA LYS A 44 -17.35 3.52 5.03
C LYS A 44 -18.75 3.19 4.54
N TYR A 45 -18.93 2.95 3.24
CA TYR A 45 -20.24 2.74 2.65
C TYR A 45 -20.49 1.27 2.34
N PRO A 46 -20.03 0.69 1.22
CA PRO A 46 -20.43 -0.67 0.85
C PRO A 46 -19.85 -1.75 1.76
N PHE A 47 -18.67 -1.57 2.35
CA PHE A 47 -18.13 -2.53 3.32
C PHE A 47 -18.93 -2.49 4.63
N TYR A 48 -19.26 -1.30 5.14
CA TYR A 48 -20.12 -1.14 6.31
C TYR A 48 -21.50 -1.79 6.10
N ASP A 49 -22.05 -1.68 4.88
CA ASP A 49 -23.32 -2.29 4.48
C ASP A 49 -23.24 -3.81 4.24
N GLY A 50 -22.08 -4.45 4.49
CA GLY A 50 -21.91 -5.89 4.35
C GLY A 50 -21.77 -6.38 2.90
N ALA A 51 -21.49 -5.50 1.94
CA ALA A 51 -21.34 -5.88 0.54
C ALA A 51 -20.07 -6.73 0.33
N LYS A 52 -20.24 -7.99 -0.05
CA LYS A 52 -19.14 -8.94 -0.26
C LYS A 52 -18.12 -8.47 -1.29
N TRP A 53 -18.56 -7.77 -2.34
CA TRP A 53 -17.66 -7.22 -3.34
C TRP A 53 -16.73 -6.16 -2.75
N ALA A 54 -17.16 -5.40 -1.73
CA ALA A 54 -16.33 -4.39 -1.09
C ALA A 54 -15.23 -5.03 -0.25
N HIS A 55 -15.54 -6.09 0.50
CA HIS A 55 -14.52 -6.88 1.19
C HIS A 55 -13.49 -7.44 0.22
N LEU A 56 -13.95 -8.02 -0.90
CA LEU A 56 -13.08 -8.51 -1.97
C LEU A 56 -12.24 -7.40 -2.60
N ALA A 57 -12.84 -6.24 -2.90
CA ALA A 57 -12.15 -5.12 -3.53
C ALA A 57 -11.04 -4.55 -2.63
N LEU A 58 -11.33 -4.35 -1.33
CA LEU A 58 -10.35 -3.87 -0.36
C LEU A 58 -9.23 -4.91 -0.16
N SER A 59 -9.58 -6.19 -0.04
CA SER A 59 -8.60 -7.27 0.16
C SER A 59 -7.72 -7.46 -1.07
N ALA A 60 -8.31 -7.54 -2.26
CA ALA A 60 -7.57 -7.68 -3.51
C ALA A 60 -6.68 -6.46 -3.78
N GLY A 61 -7.22 -5.24 -3.60
CA GLY A 61 -6.44 -4.01 -3.76
C GLY A 61 -5.23 -3.96 -2.83
N LEU A 62 -5.43 -4.24 -1.53
CA LEU A 62 -4.34 -4.27 -0.54
C LEU A 62 -3.29 -5.33 -0.87
N LEU A 63 -3.71 -6.56 -1.21
CA LEU A 63 -2.78 -7.65 -1.51
C LEU A 63 -2.03 -7.43 -2.82
N THR A 64 -2.71 -6.96 -3.86
CA THR A 64 -2.06 -6.63 -5.14
C THR A 64 -1.04 -5.52 -4.95
N TRP A 65 -1.39 -4.42 -4.27
CA TRP A 65 -0.45 -3.36 -3.95
C TRP A 65 0.75 -3.89 -3.15
N PHE A 66 0.50 -4.62 -2.06
CA PHE A 66 1.55 -5.15 -1.19
C PHE A 66 2.51 -6.06 -1.96
N ILE A 67 2.01 -6.96 -2.79
CA ILE A 67 2.84 -7.90 -3.58
C ILE A 67 3.68 -7.13 -4.60
N LEU A 68 3.05 -6.26 -5.41
CA LEU A 68 3.75 -5.56 -6.48
C LEU A 68 4.79 -4.59 -5.93
N ASP A 69 4.43 -3.80 -4.92
CA ASP A 69 5.33 -2.82 -4.32
C ASP A 69 6.48 -3.50 -3.57
N SER A 70 6.22 -4.60 -2.85
CA SER A 70 7.27 -5.36 -2.17
C SER A 70 8.20 -6.06 -3.16
N ALA A 71 7.67 -6.66 -4.24
CA ALA A 71 8.49 -7.29 -5.27
C ALA A 71 9.41 -6.26 -5.96
N PHE A 72 8.87 -5.09 -6.29
CA PHE A 72 9.67 -3.99 -6.82
C PHE A 72 10.73 -3.53 -5.81
N SER A 73 10.34 -3.33 -4.54
CA SER A 73 11.26 -2.93 -3.47
C SER A 73 12.42 -3.92 -3.30
N ILE A 74 12.16 -5.22 -3.37
CA ILE A 74 13.21 -6.26 -3.34
C ILE A 74 14.16 -6.10 -4.53
N SER A 75 13.61 -5.92 -5.74
CA SER A 75 14.42 -5.84 -6.97
C SER A 75 15.42 -4.68 -7.00
N VAL A 76 15.13 -3.60 -6.27
CA VAL A 76 15.98 -2.40 -6.19
C VAL A 76 16.69 -2.25 -4.83
N GLY A 77 16.64 -3.26 -3.96
CA GLY A 77 17.29 -3.25 -2.64
C GLY A 77 16.61 -2.35 -1.59
N ALA A 78 15.38 -1.90 -1.84
CA ALA A 78 14.61 -1.01 -0.96
C ALA A 78 13.95 -1.74 0.22
N GLY A 79 14.68 -2.59 0.95
CA GLY A 79 14.12 -3.36 2.07
C GLY A 79 13.51 -2.48 3.18
N PHE A 80 14.00 -1.25 3.35
CA PHE A 80 13.42 -0.28 4.28
C PHE A 80 11.94 0.01 3.97
N ASN A 81 11.58 0.10 2.67
CA ASN A 81 10.21 0.41 2.26
C ASN A 81 9.26 -0.71 2.69
N ILE A 82 9.69 -1.96 2.52
CA ILE A 82 8.92 -3.13 2.93
C ILE A 82 8.67 -3.11 4.44
N LEU A 83 9.71 -2.86 5.24
CA LEU A 83 9.63 -2.91 6.69
C LEU A 83 8.89 -1.71 7.30
N CYS A 84 9.09 -0.50 6.76
CA CYS A 84 8.55 0.73 7.34
C CYS A 84 7.20 1.14 6.74
N VAL A 85 6.86 0.68 5.53
CA VAL A 85 5.64 1.06 4.82
C VAL A 85 4.75 -0.16 4.59
N ASN A 86 5.24 -1.17 3.87
CA ASN A 86 4.37 -2.24 3.36
C ASN A 86 3.83 -3.12 4.49
N ILE A 87 4.71 -3.58 5.40
CA ILE A 87 4.32 -4.42 6.52
C ILE A 87 3.36 -3.68 7.48
N PRO A 88 3.65 -2.45 7.96
CA PRO A 88 2.70 -1.70 8.77
C PRO A 88 1.35 -1.49 8.09
N CYS A 89 1.33 -1.16 6.79
CA CYS A 89 0.10 -0.97 6.03
C CYS A 89 -0.71 -2.28 5.93
N LEU A 90 -0.05 -3.39 5.60
CA LEU A 90 -0.67 -4.72 5.54
C LEU A 90 -1.26 -5.13 6.90
N LEU A 91 -0.57 -4.87 8.00
CA LEU A 91 -1.07 -5.18 9.33
C LEU A 91 -2.27 -4.29 9.70
N LEU A 92 -2.15 -2.98 9.50
CA LEU A 92 -3.18 -2.01 9.88
C LEU A 92 -4.49 -2.24 9.11
N LEU A 93 -4.42 -2.54 7.81
CA LEU A 93 -5.58 -2.70 6.95
C LEU A 93 -6.00 -4.16 6.79
N GLY A 94 -5.04 -5.08 6.75
CA GLY A 94 -5.30 -6.51 6.53
C GLY A 94 -5.87 -7.22 7.75
N ILE A 95 -5.45 -6.86 8.97
CA ILE A 95 -6.01 -7.48 10.19
C ILE A 95 -7.53 -7.27 10.28
N PRO A 96 -8.08 -6.04 10.15
CA PRO A 96 -9.53 -5.83 10.11
C PRO A 96 -10.24 -6.63 9.01
N LEU A 97 -9.66 -6.72 7.81
CA LEU A 97 -10.23 -7.48 6.70
C LEU A 97 -10.31 -8.97 7.01
N ILE A 98 -9.27 -9.54 7.65
CA ILE A 98 -9.27 -10.94 8.07
C ILE A 98 -10.29 -11.18 9.18
N LEU A 99 -10.32 -10.33 10.20
CA LEU A 99 -11.23 -10.49 11.35
C LEU A 99 -12.70 -10.38 10.95
N THR A 100 -13.01 -9.59 9.93
CA THR A 100 -14.37 -9.41 9.43
C THR A 100 -14.80 -10.46 8.40
N VAL A 101 -13.92 -11.36 7.93
CA VAL A 101 -14.24 -12.29 6.84
C VAL A 101 -15.49 -13.13 7.09
N ARG A 102 -15.71 -13.57 8.33
CA ARG A 102 -16.88 -14.38 8.72
C ARG A 102 -18.19 -13.61 8.66
N HIS A 103 -18.14 -12.28 8.79
CA HIS A 103 -19.31 -11.42 8.66
C HIS A 103 -19.78 -11.36 7.19
N PHE A 104 -18.85 -11.29 6.25
CA PHE A 104 -19.16 -11.21 4.80
C PHE A 104 -19.41 -12.60 4.18
N TYR A 105 -18.79 -13.64 4.70
CA TYR A 105 -18.86 -15.00 4.16
C TYR A 105 -19.23 -16.01 5.26
N PRO A 106 -20.50 -16.00 5.73
CA PRO A 106 -20.97 -16.98 6.69
C PRO A 106 -20.92 -18.39 6.08
N ALA A 107 -20.62 -19.40 6.90
CA ALA A 107 -20.68 -20.79 6.48
C ALA A 107 -22.10 -21.11 5.99
N ARG A 108 -22.22 -21.69 4.79
CA ARG A 108 -23.51 -22.25 4.36
C ARG A 108 -23.80 -23.46 5.26
N HIS A 109 -24.87 -23.36 6.05
CA HIS A 109 -25.46 -24.48 6.78
C HIS A 109 -26.16 -25.43 5.80
#